data_AF-A0A1E5NGJ4-F1
#
_entry.id   AF-A0A1E5NGJ4-F1
#
_cell.length_a   1.000
_cell.length_b   1.000
_cell.length_c   1.000
_cell.angle_alpha   90.00
_cell.angle_beta   90.00
_cell.angle_gamma   90.00
#
_symmetry.space_group_name_H-M   'P 1'
#
loop_
_entity.id
_entity.type
_entity.pdbx_description
1 polymer ?
#
loop_
_entity_poly.entity_id
_entity_poly.type
_entity_poly.pdbx_seq_one_letter_code
_entity_poly.pdbx_strand_id
1 'polypeptide(L)'
;MSNLIIKNLGPITYFEMDIKDFNLIIGEQAVGKSTICKCIYFFRLLKDDVNSFIVELLLNNDKNNNVLSKEQLISQLDIKAKDLFIKIFGDLEYTDLFISYNYKASLNIEIKFDKDKKLIISYSDALLNMVYNFYNEIKNIKYNRVEKLDLFKRILPILLNKGIFDEEYNTYYIPAARSSLSFINNQKTKLNYESIDLVNLKFIQFIENIQHIFNNGIKGLNNKIRNKKIRHNIIQLSKKIINLMKGEYFSENGTEYILLDSEKKERIPVNYISSGHQEILWLLNILYYLIIRNEKAFVIIEEPEAHLYPKMQKEIVDFIVNFMNITGSTVFITTHSPYILTSTNNLLYAGKIKKEKNSDEVNEKIDKLFGKYGVIDTDKINAFKLYFKDNKTSYSSLINENSGEIMTELIDEISDYINETYTKLLDIEEDL
;
A
#
# COMPACT_ATOMS: atom_id res chain seq x y z
N MET A 1 -15.04 8.91 -4.65
CA MET A 1 -13.97 7.88 -4.55
C MET A 1 -12.78 8.38 -5.33
N SER A 2 -11.57 7.95 -4.98
CA SER A 2 -10.37 8.33 -5.72
C SER A 2 -10.23 7.42 -6.95
N ASN A 3 -9.74 7.94 -8.07
CA ASN A 3 -9.71 7.26 -9.36
C ASN A 3 -8.36 7.51 -10.05
N LEU A 4 -7.81 6.47 -10.66
CA LEU A 4 -6.53 6.50 -11.38
C LEU A 4 -6.77 6.18 -12.86
N ILE A 5 -6.18 7.00 -13.73
CA ILE A 5 -6.14 6.77 -15.18
C ILE A 5 -4.69 6.81 -15.63
N ILE A 6 -4.26 5.79 -16.38
CA ILE A 6 -2.93 5.67 -16.98
C ILE A 6 -3.09 5.48 -18.49
N LYS A 7 -2.31 6.22 -19.28
CA LYS A 7 -2.17 6.04 -20.72
C LYS A 7 -0.69 6.07 -21.09
N ASN A 8 -0.24 5.07 -21.85
CA ASN A 8 1.11 4.95 -22.40
C ASN A 8 2.24 5.02 -21.34
N LEU A 9 2.13 4.24 -20.27
CA LEU A 9 3.18 4.13 -19.25
C LEU A 9 3.86 2.76 -19.32
N GLY A 10 5.06 2.74 -19.93
CA GLY A 10 5.76 1.48 -20.21
C GLY A 10 4.88 0.58 -21.10
N PRO A 11 4.62 -0.69 -20.71
CA PRO A 11 3.77 -1.57 -21.49
C PRO A 11 2.26 -1.26 -21.34
N ILE A 12 1.87 -0.38 -20.41
CA ILE A 12 0.46 -0.05 -20.13
C ILE A 12 -0.05 0.94 -21.18
N THR A 13 -0.95 0.49 -22.05
CA THR A 13 -1.58 1.34 -23.06
C THR A 13 -2.71 2.19 -22.48
N TYR A 14 -3.62 1.54 -21.76
CA TYR A 14 -4.71 2.16 -21.03
C TYR A 14 -4.99 1.35 -19.76
N PHE A 15 -5.14 2.03 -18.64
CA PHE A 15 -5.61 1.43 -17.39
C PHE A 15 -6.41 2.46 -16.60
N GLU A 16 -7.59 2.08 -16.14
CA GLU A 16 -8.44 2.91 -15.30
C GLU A 16 -9.00 2.09 -14.15
N MET A 17 -8.95 2.65 -12.94
CA MET A 17 -9.57 2.03 -11.78
C MET A 17 -10.02 3.05 -10.74
N ASP A 18 -11.13 2.72 -10.07
CA ASP A 18 -11.47 3.32 -8.80
C ASP A 18 -10.73 2.62 -7.65
N ILE A 19 -10.31 3.42 -6.68
CA ILE A 19 -9.64 2.94 -5.47
C ILE A 19 -10.71 2.64 -4.40
N LYS A 20 -10.87 1.36 -4.08
CA LYS A 20 -11.72 0.88 -2.98
C LYS A 20 -10.89 0.50 -1.75
N ASP A 21 -11.50 -0.07 -0.71
CA ASP A 21 -10.79 -0.45 0.51
C ASP A 21 -9.87 -1.67 0.28
N PHE A 22 -10.26 -2.61 -0.57
CA PHE A 22 -9.43 -3.73 -1.01
C PHE A 22 -9.24 -3.70 -2.52
N ASN A 23 -8.01 -3.58 -2.98
CA ASN A 23 -7.69 -3.54 -4.41
C ASN A 23 -6.67 -4.65 -4.72
N LEU A 24 -6.98 -5.48 -5.71
CA LEU A 24 -6.13 -6.60 -6.11
C LEU A 24 -5.82 -6.55 -7.60
N ILE A 25 -4.55 -6.59 -7.95
CA ILE A 25 -4.09 -6.70 -9.34
C ILE A 25 -3.30 -7.99 -9.50
N ILE A 26 -3.74 -8.86 -10.41
CA ILE A 26 -3.06 -10.10 -10.78
C ILE A 26 -2.58 -10.05 -12.22
N GLY A 27 -1.49 -10.75 -12.53
CA GLY A 27 -0.98 -10.88 -13.88
C GLY A 27 0.45 -11.40 -13.89
N GLU A 28 0.95 -11.80 -15.05
CA GLU A 28 2.29 -12.35 -15.23
C GLU A 28 3.41 -11.35 -14.90
N GLN A 29 4.68 -11.78 -14.98
CA GLN A 29 5.82 -10.89 -14.80
C GLN A 29 5.89 -9.86 -15.93
N ALA A 30 6.43 -8.68 -15.60
CA ALA A 30 6.63 -7.56 -16.54
C ALA A 30 5.37 -6.96 -17.20
N VAL A 31 4.15 -7.30 -16.74
CA VAL A 31 2.89 -6.73 -17.29
C VAL A 31 2.50 -5.36 -16.70
N GLY A 32 3.38 -4.70 -15.93
CA GLY A 32 3.13 -3.35 -15.40
C GLY A 32 2.46 -3.26 -14.02
N LYS A 33 2.30 -4.37 -13.28
CA LYS A 33 1.73 -4.36 -11.90
C LYS A 33 2.43 -3.36 -10.95
N SER A 34 3.76 -3.46 -10.83
CA SER A 34 4.56 -2.56 -9.99
C SER A 34 4.50 -1.11 -10.48
N THR A 35 4.36 -0.90 -11.79
CA THR A 35 4.19 0.44 -12.38
C THR A 35 2.90 1.09 -11.89
N ILE A 36 1.79 0.35 -11.85
CA ILE A 36 0.51 0.84 -11.30
C ILE A 36 0.65 1.17 -9.80
N CYS A 37 1.28 0.30 -9.01
CA CYS A 37 1.57 0.57 -7.60
C CYS A 37 2.37 1.86 -7.42
N LYS A 38 3.43 2.05 -8.21
CA LYS A 38 4.26 3.26 -8.19
C LYS A 38 3.49 4.51 -8.60
N CYS A 39 2.56 4.43 -9.55
CA CYS A 39 1.66 5.55 -9.88
C CYS A 39 0.82 5.97 -8.68
N ILE A 40 0.14 5.01 -8.06
CA ILE A 40 -0.68 5.31 -6.87
C ILE A 40 0.19 5.89 -5.77
N TYR A 41 1.34 5.29 -5.52
CA TYR A 41 2.28 5.75 -4.51
C TYR A 41 2.80 7.17 -4.80
N PHE A 42 3.12 7.49 -6.05
CA PHE A 42 3.53 8.82 -6.48
C PHE A 42 2.47 9.87 -6.14
N PHE A 43 1.22 9.69 -6.54
CA PHE A 43 0.16 10.66 -6.26
C PHE A 43 -0.17 10.75 -4.76
N ARG A 44 -0.01 9.64 -4.05
CA ARG A 44 -0.17 9.60 -2.60
C ARG A 44 0.90 10.44 -1.90
N LEU A 45 2.17 10.30 -2.29
CA LEU A 45 3.28 11.10 -1.78
C LEU A 45 3.19 12.57 -2.22
N LEU A 46 2.73 12.84 -3.43
CA LEU A 46 2.58 14.19 -3.94
C LEU A 46 1.59 15.00 -3.10
N LYS A 47 0.49 14.38 -2.64
CA LYS A 47 -0.39 14.99 -1.64
C LYS A 47 0.38 15.41 -0.39
N ASP A 48 1.23 14.53 0.13
CA ASP A 48 1.96 14.77 1.38
C ASP A 48 2.99 15.89 1.19
N ASP A 49 3.61 15.98 0.01
CA ASP A 49 4.50 17.08 -0.38
C ASP A 49 3.74 18.42 -0.48
N VAL A 50 2.53 18.43 -1.05
CA VAL A 50 1.66 19.62 -1.09
C VAL A 50 1.30 20.08 0.33
N ASN A 51 0.92 19.16 1.22
CA ASN A 51 0.63 19.50 2.62
C ASN A 51 1.88 20.03 3.34
N SER A 52 3.03 19.39 3.14
CA SER A 52 4.31 19.78 3.75
C SER A 52 4.76 21.16 3.24
N PHE A 53 4.57 21.44 1.95
CA PHE A 53 4.84 22.74 1.37
C PHE A 53 4.04 23.87 2.04
N ILE A 54 2.77 23.64 2.36
CA ILE A 54 1.95 24.63 3.08
C ILE A 54 2.48 24.86 4.49
N VAL A 55 2.95 23.81 5.17
CA VAL A 55 3.59 23.93 6.49
C VAL A 55 4.93 24.68 6.40
N GLU A 56 5.72 24.47 5.34
CA GLU A 56 6.95 25.23 5.10
C GLU A 56 6.65 26.72 4.91
N LEU A 57 5.58 27.07 4.17
CA LEU A 57 5.13 28.45 4.00
C LEU A 57 4.68 29.07 5.33
N LEU A 58 3.95 28.33 6.17
CA LEU A 58 3.56 28.74 7.53
C LEU A 58 4.78 29.10 8.40
N LEU A 59 5.84 28.30 8.33
CA LEU A 59 7.05 28.47 9.14
C LEU A 59 7.94 29.61 8.63
N ASN A 60 8.05 29.77 7.31
CA ASN A 60 8.99 30.71 6.68
C ASN A 60 8.46 32.15 6.52
N ASN A 61 7.17 32.39 6.73
CA ASN A 61 6.55 33.72 6.67
C ASN A 61 7.13 34.75 7.68
N ASP A 62 8.00 34.34 8.61
CA ASP A 62 8.72 35.26 9.51
C ASP A 62 9.87 36.03 8.83
N LYS A 63 10.39 35.56 7.68
CA LYS A 63 11.69 36.04 7.17
C LYS A 63 11.63 36.95 5.94
N ASN A 64 10.59 36.86 5.11
CA ASN A 64 10.50 37.63 3.86
C ASN A 64 9.10 38.21 3.64
N ASN A 65 8.99 39.53 3.55
CA ASN A 65 7.76 40.24 3.15
C ASN A 65 7.39 40.06 1.65
N ASN A 66 8.08 39.15 0.93
CA ASN A 66 7.81 38.89 -0.48
C ASN A 66 6.60 37.95 -0.61
N VAL A 67 5.49 38.51 -1.06
CA VAL A 67 4.27 37.77 -1.40
C VAL A 67 4.55 36.93 -2.65
N LEU A 68 4.39 35.62 -2.54
CA LEU A 68 4.46 34.73 -3.70
C LEU A 68 3.20 34.93 -4.56
N SER A 69 3.40 35.10 -5.87
CA SER A 69 2.28 35.05 -6.83
C SER A 69 1.75 33.62 -6.97
N LYS A 70 0.53 33.46 -7.51
CA LYS A 70 -0.05 32.13 -7.79
C LYS A 70 0.88 31.30 -8.69
N GLU A 71 1.51 31.96 -9.68
CA GLU A 71 2.47 31.34 -10.59
C GLU A 71 3.74 30.85 -9.88
N GLN A 72 4.25 31.61 -8.90
CA GLN A 72 5.42 31.22 -8.11
C GLN A 72 5.12 30.05 -7.16
N LEU A 73 3.89 29.95 -6.63
CA LEU A 73 3.47 28.79 -5.84
C LEU A 73 3.39 27.53 -6.71
N ILE A 74 2.82 27.65 -7.91
CA ILE A 74 2.72 26.54 -8.87
C ILE A 74 4.11 26.07 -9.28
N SER A 75 5.03 26.99 -9.61
CA SER A 75 6.37 26.60 -10.04
C SER A 75 7.15 25.85 -8.95
N GLN A 76 6.97 26.20 -7.67
CA GLN A 76 7.58 25.47 -6.56
C GLN A 76 6.97 24.07 -6.37
N LEU A 77 5.65 23.93 -6.53
CA LEU A 77 4.99 22.63 -6.51
C LEU A 77 5.44 21.74 -7.68
N ASP A 78 5.57 22.31 -8.88
CA ASP A 78 6.06 21.62 -10.08
C ASP A 78 7.45 21.06 -9.85
N ILE A 79 8.37 21.84 -9.27
CA ILE A 79 9.75 21.38 -8.99
C ILE A 79 9.73 20.15 -8.06
N LYS A 80 8.99 20.22 -6.96
CA LYS A 80 8.88 19.09 -6.00
C LYS A 80 8.26 17.85 -6.66
N ALA A 81 7.20 18.05 -7.43
CA ALA A 81 6.51 16.98 -8.13
C ALA A 81 7.37 16.30 -9.21
N LYS A 82 8.16 17.08 -9.98
CA LYS A 82 9.10 16.54 -10.97
C LYS A 82 10.24 15.75 -10.32
N ASP A 83 10.81 16.29 -9.25
CA ASP A 83 11.84 15.59 -8.46
C ASP A 83 11.30 14.26 -7.90
N LEU A 84 10.09 14.26 -7.34
CA LEU A 84 9.42 13.05 -6.85
C LEU A 84 9.18 12.04 -7.99
N PHE A 85 8.78 12.50 -9.18
CA PHE A 85 8.53 11.62 -10.32
C PHE A 85 9.82 10.89 -10.73
N ILE A 86 10.93 11.62 -10.87
CA ILE A 86 12.24 11.06 -11.22
C ILE A 86 12.70 10.07 -10.13
N LYS A 87 12.48 10.37 -8.85
CA LYS A 87 12.85 9.47 -7.74
C LYS A 87 12.09 8.15 -7.72
N ILE A 88 10.86 8.09 -8.25
CA ILE A 88 10.02 6.88 -8.25
C ILE A 88 10.15 6.10 -9.55
N PHE A 89 10.12 6.80 -10.68
CA PHE A 89 10.10 6.20 -12.02
C PHE A 89 11.48 6.15 -12.66
N GLY A 90 12.48 6.84 -12.09
CA GLY A 90 13.78 7.04 -12.73
C GLY A 90 13.74 8.18 -13.75
N ASP A 91 14.92 8.53 -14.26
CA ASP A 91 15.07 9.47 -15.38
C ASP A 91 14.79 8.72 -16.69
N LEU A 92 13.51 8.52 -16.99
CA LEU A 92 13.04 7.81 -18.17
C LEU A 92 12.38 8.80 -19.14
N GLU A 93 12.76 8.69 -20.41
CA GLU A 93 12.11 9.43 -21.50
C GLU A 93 10.84 8.68 -21.92
N TYR A 94 9.69 9.33 -21.76
CA TYR A 94 8.41 8.83 -22.25
C TYR A 94 7.91 9.68 -23.42
N THR A 95 7.22 9.03 -24.35
CA THR A 95 6.48 9.70 -25.44
C THR A 95 4.98 9.50 -25.21
N ASP A 96 4.21 10.58 -25.23
CA ASP A 96 2.74 10.56 -25.10
C ASP A 96 2.20 9.92 -23.80
N LEU A 97 2.98 9.98 -22.72
CA LEU A 97 2.54 9.55 -21.39
C LEU A 97 1.45 10.49 -20.87
N PHE A 98 0.37 9.91 -20.34
CA PHE A 98 -0.62 10.63 -19.54
C PHE A 98 -1.00 9.82 -18.32
N ILE A 99 -0.95 10.45 -17.15
CA ILE A 99 -1.44 9.86 -15.91
C ILE A 99 -2.31 10.89 -15.20
N SER A 100 -3.49 10.49 -14.75
CA SER A 100 -4.38 11.34 -13.96
C SER A 100 -4.79 10.63 -12.69
N TYR A 101 -4.75 11.36 -11.58
CA TYR A 101 -5.29 10.89 -10.31
C TYR A 101 -6.32 11.89 -9.80
N ASN A 102 -7.55 11.43 -9.73
CA ASN A 102 -8.66 12.14 -9.14
C ASN A 102 -8.73 11.76 -7.67
N TYR A 103 -8.53 12.73 -6.79
CA TYR A 103 -8.76 12.61 -5.37
C TYR A 103 -10.24 12.89 -5.06
N LYS A 104 -10.61 12.87 -3.78
CA LYS A 104 -11.94 13.32 -3.35
C LYS A 104 -12.15 14.82 -3.60
N ALA A 105 -13.40 15.25 -3.57
CA ALA A 105 -13.81 16.66 -3.67
C ALA A 105 -13.38 17.38 -4.95
N SER A 106 -13.38 16.67 -6.09
CA SER A 106 -13.04 17.23 -7.42
C SER A 106 -11.61 17.78 -7.54
N LEU A 107 -10.71 17.33 -6.68
CA LEU A 107 -9.29 17.63 -6.76
C LEU A 107 -8.62 16.63 -7.70
N ASN A 108 -7.94 17.11 -8.73
CA ASN A 108 -7.17 16.26 -9.63
C ASN A 108 -5.75 16.78 -9.81
N ILE A 109 -4.85 15.83 -10.12
CA ILE A 109 -3.50 16.10 -10.57
C ILE A 109 -3.25 15.23 -11.80
N GLU A 110 -2.73 15.84 -12.85
CA GLU A 110 -2.37 15.19 -14.11
C GLU A 110 -0.89 15.34 -14.39
N ILE A 111 -0.30 14.30 -14.98
CA ILE A 111 1.06 14.27 -15.48
C ILE A 111 1.01 13.96 -16.97
N LYS A 112 1.74 14.75 -17.76
CA LYS A 112 1.88 14.58 -19.21
C LYS A 112 3.34 14.71 -19.61
N PHE A 113 3.77 13.93 -20.59
CA PHE A 113 4.96 14.26 -21.37
C PHE A 113 4.52 14.97 -22.65
N ASP A 114 5.09 16.14 -22.92
CA ASP A 114 4.87 16.82 -24.20
C ASP A 114 5.67 16.19 -25.33
N LYS A 115 5.48 16.72 -26.55
CA LYS A 115 6.20 16.26 -27.76
C LYS A 115 7.72 16.49 -27.67
N ASP A 116 8.17 17.41 -26.81
CA ASP A 116 9.57 17.71 -26.55
C ASP A 116 10.13 16.84 -25.40
N LYS A 117 9.39 15.81 -24.96
CA LYS A 117 9.73 14.90 -23.85
C LYS A 117 9.88 15.62 -22.51
N LYS A 118 9.22 16.77 -22.32
CA LYS A 118 9.22 17.48 -21.04
C LYS A 118 8.05 17.02 -20.18
N LEU A 119 8.37 16.75 -18.92
CA LEU A 119 7.40 16.45 -17.88
C LEU A 119 6.61 17.72 -17.52
N ILE A 120 5.31 17.68 -17.80
CA ILE A 120 4.32 18.71 -17.47
C ILE A 120 3.40 18.16 -16.39
N ILE A 121 3.16 18.96 -15.36
CA ILE A 121 2.19 18.66 -14.31
C ILE A 121 1.07 19.68 -14.41
N SER A 122 -0.16 19.22 -14.19
CA SER A 122 -1.34 20.07 -14.20
C SER A 122 -2.18 19.77 -12.96
N TYR A 123 -2.76 20.81 -12.38
CA TYR A 123 -3.55 20.73 -11.16
C TYR A 123 -4.94 21.28 -11.45
N SER A 124 -5.98 20.66 -10.90
CA SER A 124 -7.34 21.23 -10.93
C SER A 124 -7.38 22.66 -10.38
N ASP A 125 -8.25 23.49 -10.93
CA ASP A 125 -8.52 24.84 -10.41
C ASP A 125 -8.97 24.79 -8.94
N ALA A 126 -9.74 23.78 -8.55
CA ALA A 126 -10.16 23.55 -7.18
C ALA A 126 -8.96 23.41 -6.23
N LEU A 127 -7.96 22.59 -6.59
CA LEU A 127 -6.74 22.40 -5.81
C LEU A 127 -5.93 23.70 -5.73
N LEU A 128 -5.71 24.36 -6.85
CA LEU A 128 -4.94 25.60 -6.91
C LEU A 128 -5.58 26.72 -6.09
N ASN A 129 -6.89 26.87 -6.19
CA ASN A 129 -7.64 27.86 -5.41
C ASN A 129 -7.59 27.53 -3.93
N MET A 130 -7.64 26.25 -3.55
CA MET A 130 -7.56 25.87 -2.15
C MET A 130 -6.17 26.12 -1.56
N VAL A 131 -5.11 25.73 -2.25
CA VAL A 131 -3.71 26.04 -1.85
C VAL A 131 -3.52 27.55 -1.72
N TYR A 132 -4.01 28.33 -2.69
CA TYR A 132 -3.91 29.79 -2.67
C TYR A 132 -4.73 30.43 -1.54
N ASN A 133 -5.92 29.91 -1.25
CA ASN A 133 -6.74 30.37 -0.13
C ASN A 133 -6.04 30.11 1.21
N PHE A 134 -5.49 28.91 1.41
CA PHE A 134 -4.68 28.61 2.59
C PHE A 134 -3.51 29.59 2.70
N TYR A 135 -2.78 29.84 1.61
CA TYR A 135 -1.68 30.81 1.60
C TYR A 135 -2.13 32.23 1.99
N ASN A 136 -3.28 32.70 1.47
CA ASN A 136 -3.82 34.03 1.78
C ASN A 136 -4.32 34.15 3.22
N GLU A 137 -4.99 33.12 3.75
CA GLU A 137 -5.39 33.07 5.15
C GLU A 137 -4.18 33.22 6.06
N ILE A 138 -3.08 32.54 5.73
CA ILE A 138 -1.82 32.62 6.47
C ILE A 138 -1.22 34.02 6.37
N LYS A 139 -1.26 34.63 5.17
CA LYS A 139 -0.67 35.96 4.92
C LYS A 139 -1.40 37.09 5.65
N ASN A 140 -2.72 37.02 5.80
CA ASN A 140 -3.53 38.11 6.35
C ASN A 140 -3.45 38.26 7.87
N ILE A 141 -2.70 37.40 8.55
CA ILE A 141 -2.58 37.39 10.01
C ILE A 141 -1.46 38.34 10.44
N LYS A 142 -1.84 39.50 11.00
CA LYS A 142 -0.92 40.47 11.61
C LYS A 142 -0.43 39.94 12.97
N TYR A 143 0.85 40.11 13.26
CA TYR A 143 1.58 39.37 14.30
C TYR A 143 1.38 39.87 15.74
N ASN A 144 1.02 38.94 16.63
CA ASN A 144 1.59 38.77 17.98
C ASN A 144 2.00 37.29 18.18
N ARG A 145 3.08 37.01 18.94
CA ARG A 145 3.62 35.64 19.19
C ARG A 145 2.58 34.64 19.71
N VAL A 146 1.58 35.12 20.45
CA VAL A 146 0.50 34.32 21.04
C VAL A 146 -0.52 33.88 19.97
N GLU A 147 -0.90 34.78 19.06
CA GLU A 147 -1.86 34.49 17.98
C GLU A 147 -1.27 33.53 16.93
N LYS A 148 0.06 33.58 16.72
CA LYS A 148 0.76 32.61 15.85
C LYS A 148 0.68 31.18 16.41
N LEU A 149 0.80 31.01 17.73
CA LEU A 149 0.64 29.71 18.39
C LEU A 149 -0.78 29.19 18.30
N ASP A 150 -1.79 30.06 18.41
CA ASP A 150 -3.20 29.68 18.28
C ASP A 150 -3.59 29.36 16.84
N LEU A 151 -3.02 30.05 15.85
CA LEU A 151 -3.17 29.69 14.44
C LEU A 151 -2.50 28.35 14.14
N PHE A 152 -1.28 28.14 14.64
CA PHE A 152 -0.61 26.84 14.54
C PHE A 152 -1.49 25.75 15.12
N LYS A 153 -2.09 25.96 16.30
CA LYS A 153 -3.05 25.02 16.91
C LYS A 153 -4.37 24.87 16.13
N ARG A 154 -4.77 25.82 15.27
CA ARG A 154 -5.98 25.72 14.44
C ARG A 154 -5.73 25.07 13.08
N ILE A 155 -4.68 25.48 12.37
CA ILE A 155 -4.37 25.01 11.01
C ILE A 155 -3.65 23.67 11.04
N LEU A 156 -2.74 23.46 11.99
CA LEU A 156 -1.96 22.23 12.06
C LEU A 156 -2.88 21.00 12.23
N PRO A 157 -3.93 20.98 13.08
CA PRO A 157 -4.86 19.85 13.10
C PRO A 157 -5.67 19.69 11.82
N ILE A 158 -5.95 20.76 11.06
CA ILE A 158 -6.65 20.65 9.77
C ILE A 158 -5.72 20.00 8.73
N LEU A 159 -4.47 20.44 8.66
CA LEU A 159 -3.44 19.86 7.78
C LEU A 159 -3.03 18.44 8.22
N LEU A 160 -2.99 18.17 9.53
CA LEU A 160 -2.63 16.87 10.10
C LEU A 160 -3.77 15.85 10.11
N ASN A 161 -5.03 16.28 10.30
CA ASN A 161 -6.16 15.35 10.41
C ASN A 161 -6.97 15.20 9.12
N LYS A 162 -7.12 16.26 8.30
CA LYS A 162 -7.93 16.21 7.06
C LYS A 162 -7.14 16.44 5.78
N GLY A 163 -6.06 17.22 5.86
CA GLY A 163 -5.26 17.63 4.71
C GLY A 163 -6.08 18.40 3.67
N ILE A 164 -5.43 18.81 2.57
CA ILE A 164 -6.12 19.40 1.42
C ILE A 164 -7.05 18.40 0.71
N PHE A 165 -6.72 17.12 0.77
CA PHE A 165 -7.31 16.11 -0.11
C PHE A 165 -8.43 15.27 0.54
N ASP A 166 -8.88 15.64 1.74
CA ASP A 166 -9.93 14.92 2.51
C ASP A 166 -9.67 13.41 2.65
N GLU A 167 -8.39 13.08 2.78
CA GLU A 167 -7.86 11.73 2.93
C GLU A 167 -6.95 11.74 4.16
N GLU A 168 -7.41 11.13 5.25
CA GLU A 168 -6.81 11.28 6.59
C GLU A 168 -5.65 10.30 6.88
N TYR A 169 -5.20 9.52 5.88
CA TYR A 169 -4.34 8.36 6.13
C TYR A 169 -2.97 8.43 5.44
N ASN A 170 -1.94 8.01 6.19
CA ASN A 170 -0.56 7.85 5.73
C ASN A 170 -0.45 6.71 4.73
N THR A 171 0.52 6.79 3.82
CA THR A 171 0.77 5.77 2.81
C THR A 171 2.02 4.96 3.12
N TYR A 172 1.90 3.64 3.18
CA TYR A 172 2.99 2.70 3.38
C TYR A 172 3.15 1.81 2.15
N TYR A 173 4.39 1.52 1.77
CA TYR A 173 4.71 0.67 0.64
C TYR A 173 5.57 -0.50 1.11
N ILE A 174 5.10 -1.72 0.86
CA ILE A 174 5.78 -2.97 1.17
C ILE A 174 6.24 -3.56 -0.18
N PRO A 175 7.52 -3.43 -0.54
CA PRO A 175 8.03 -3.83 -1.85
C PRO A 175 8.15 -5.37 -1.98
N ALA A 176 8.29 -5.85 -3.22
CA ALA A 176 8.43 -7.28 -3.53
C ALA A 176 9.79 -7.85 -3.07
N ALA A 177 10.88 -7.10 -3.19
CA ALA A 177 12.23 -7.55 -2.80
C ALA A 177 12.56 -7.30 -1.32
N ARG A 178 11.57 -7.41 -0.43
CA ARG A 178 11.69 -7.01 0.99
C ARG A 178 12.56 -7.96 1.82
N SER A 179 12.63 -9.25 1.50
CA SER A 179 13.57 -10.17 2.14
C SER A 179 15.03 -9.70 1.98
N SER A 180 15.43 -9.24 0.79
CA SER A 180 16.77 -8.67 0.55
C SER A 180 17.06 -7.45 1.42
N LEU A 181 16.07 -6.59 1.67
CA LEU A 181 16.21 -5.39 2.49
C LEU A 181 16.40 -5.72 3.98
N SER A 182 15.85 -6.84 4.46
CA SER A 182 16.04 -7.29 5.85
C SER A 182 17.51 -7.62 6.16
N PHE A 183 18.28 -8.10 5.18
CA PHE A 183 19.73 -8.32 5.34
C PHE A 183 20.50 -7.00 5.46
N ILE A 184 20.09 -6.02 4.66
CA ILE A 184 20.69 -4.69 4.55
C ILE A 184 20.57 -3.92 5.87
N ASN A 185 19.45 -4.07 6.59
CA ASN A 185 19.19 -3.39 7.85
C ASN A 185 20.22 -3.72 8.97
N ASN A 186 20.90 -4.87 8.89
CA ASN A 186 21.95 -5.22 9.86
C ASN A 186 23.34 -4.64 9.52
N GLN A 187 23.50 -3.97 8.37
CA GLN A 187 24.76 -3.38 7.89
C GLN A 187 24.67 -1.84 7.71
N LYS A 188 23.99 -1.17 8.64
CA LYS A 188 23.61 0.26 8.59
C LYS A 188 24.75 1.24 8.26
N THR A 189 25.99 0.93 8.65
CA THR A 189 27.14 1.84 8.50
C THR A 189 27.77 1.85 7.11
N LYS A 190 27.32 1.01 6.17
CA LYS A 190 27.89 0.89 4.81
C LYS A 190 26.89 1.18 3.69
N LEU A 191 25.67 1.59 4.02
CA LEU A 191 24.65 1.82 3.00
C LEU A 191 24.85 3.16 2.33
N ASN A 192 25.09 3.11 1.03
CA ASN A 192 24.93 4.28 0.19
C ASN A 192 23.43 4.47 -0.09
N TYR A 193 22.77 5.25 0.76
CA TYR A 193 21.36 5.57 0.61
C TYR A 193 21.04 6.27 -0.73
N GLU A 194 22.03 6.89 -1.37
CA GLU A 194 21.85 7.59 -2.65
C GLU A 194 21.63 6.62 -3.84
N SER A 195 22.06 5.36 -3.73
CA SER A 195 21.88 4.36 -4.79
C SER A 195 20.60 3.52 -4.65
N ILE A 196 19.82 3.71 -3.58
CA ILE A 196 18.59 2.96 -3.32
C ILE A 196 17.41 3.78 -3.86
N ASP A 197 16.50 3.13 -4.58
CA ASP A 197 15.28 3.79 -5.06
C ASP A 197 14.39 4.27 -3.89
N LEU A 198 13.58 5.30 -4.14
CA LEU A 198 12.82 5.97 -3.08
C LEU A 198 11.86 5.04 -2.34
N VAL A 199 11.28 4.05 -3.03
CA VAL A 199 10.31 3.12 -2.44
C VAL A 199 11.00 2.24 -1.40
N ASN A 200 12.10 1.61 -1.79
CA ASN A 200 12.90 0.79 -0.88
C ASN A 200 13.51 1.62 0.26
N LEU A 201 13.98 2.83 -0.04
CA LEU A 201 14.51 3.75 0.96
C LEU A 201 13.47 4.08 2.05
N LYS A 202 12.26 4.48 1.66
CA LYS A 202 11.18 4.79 2.61
C LYS A 202 10.75 3.57 3.42
N PHE A 203 10.74 2.39 2.82
CA PHE A 203 10.46 1.14 3.51
C PHE A 203 11.51 0.82 4.59
N ILE A 204 12.81 0.92 4.26
CA ILE A 204 13.90 0.73 5.22
C ILE A 204 13.80 1.74 6.37
N GLN A 205 13.64 3.02 6.05
CA GLN A 205 13.52 4.08 7.07
C GLN A 205 12.32 3.83 8.01
N PHE A 206 11.20 3.35 7.47
CA PHE A 206 10.05 3.02 8.29
C PHE A 206 10.34 1.85 9.25
N ILE A 207 10.98 0.79 8.75
CA ILE A 207 11.43 -0.35 9.56
C ILE A 207 12.34 0.11 10.70
N GLU A 208 13.36 0.92 10.39
CA GLU A 208 14.30 1.44 11.39
C GLU A 208 13.58 2.24 12.49
N ASN A 209 12.59 3.04 12.08
CA ASN A 209 11.80 3.85 13.01
C ASN A 209 10.92 3.02 13.94
N ILE A 210 10.50 1.80 13.56
CA ILE A 210 9.63 0.97 14.40
C ILE A 210 10.33 -0.21 15.05
N GLN A 211 11.55 -0.56 14.64
CA GLN A 211 12.29 -1.75 15.12
C GLN A 211 12.38 -1.80 16.65
N HIS A 212 12.75 -0.69 17.29
CA HIS A 212 12.91 -0.58 18.74
C HIS A 212 11.60 -0.84 19.53
N ILE A 213 10.45 -0.71 18.86
CA ILE A 213 9.13 -0.93 19.46
C ILE A 213 8.93 -2.40 19.79
N PHE A 214 9.63 -3.30 19.07
CA PHE A 214 9.60 -4.75 19.24
C PHE A 214 10.66 -5.29 20.20
N ASN A 215 11.30 -4.45 21.02
CA ASN A 215 12.31 -4.91 21.99
C ASN A 215 11.77 -5.94 22.99
N ASN A 216 10.51 -5.80 23.38
CA ASN A 216 9.83 -6.74 24.28
C ASN A 216 8.99 -7.79 23.52
N GLY A 217 9.34 -8.02 22.24
CA GLY A 217 8.63 -8.92 21.35
C GLY A 217 7.22 -8.47 20.97
N ILE A 218 6.59 -9.26 20.09
CA ILE A 218 5.21 -9.05 19.64
C ILE A 218 4.23 -9.08 20.82
N LYS A 219 4.45 -9.98 21.79
CA LYS A 219 3.60 -10.06 23.00
C LYS A 219 3.69 -8.79 23.84
N GLY A 220 4.86 -8.15 23.91
CA GLY A 220 5.04 -6.89 24.63
C GLY A 220 4.15 -5.77 24.10
N LEU A 221 3.81 -5.79 22.80
CA LEU A 221 2.91 -4.81 22.19
C LEU A 221 1.45 -4.99 22.59
N ASN A 222 1.02 -6.17 23.03
CA ASN A 222 -0.34 -6.40 23.51
C ASN A 222 -0.68 -5.52 24.73
N ASN A 223 0.32 -5.10 25.50
CA ASN A 223 0.14 -4.19 26.62
C ASN A 223 -0.19 -2.76 26.19
N LYS A 224 0.13 -2.38 24.95
CA LYS A 224 -0.15 -1.05 24.37
C LYS A 224 -1.55 -0.95 23.74
N ILE A 225 -2.33 -2.04 23.69
CA ILE A 225 -3.69 -2.05 23.15
C ILE A 225 -4.61 -1.20 24.02
N ARG A 226 -5.06 -0.06 23.49
CA ARG A 226 -5.97 0.87 24.18
C ARG A 226 -7.44 0.42 24.12
N ASN A 227 -7.88 -0.12 22.99
CA ASN A 227 -9.29 -0.43 22.75
C ASN A 227 -9.67 -1.83 23.29
N LYS A 228 -10.39 -1.86 24.41
CA LYS A 228 -10.83 -3.11 25.08
C LYS A 228 -11.74 -3.99 24.20
N LYS A 229 -12.55 -3.40 23.31
CA LYS A 229 -13.50 -4.17 22.46
C LYS A 229 -12.81 -5.07 21.46
N ILE A 230 -11.66 -4.64 20.92
CA ILE A 230 -10.90 -5.38 19.90
C ILE A 230 -9.70 -6.12 20.47
N ARG A 231 -9.37 -5.92 21.76
CA ARG A 231 -8.19 -6.50 22.42
C ARG A 231 -8.10 -8.02 22.25
N HIS A 232 -9.21 -8.74 22.39
CA HIS A 232 -9.21 -10.19 22.21
C HIS A 232 -8.77 -10.60 20.79
N ASN A 233 -9.34 -9.96 19.77
CA ASN A 233 -9.00 -10.23 18.37
C ASN A 233 -7.55 -9.86 18.05
N ILE A 234 -7.04 -8.74 18.57
CA ILE A 234 -5.63 -8.35 18.37
C ILE A 234 -4.68 -9.37 19.01
N ILE A 235 -5.00 -9.87 20.20
CA ILE A 235 -4.19 -10.91 20.86
C ILE A 235 -4.20 -12.21 20.03
N GLN A 236 -5.35 -12.59 19.46
CA GLN A 236 -5.43 -13.73 18.55
C GLN A 236 -4.56 -13.53 17.30
N LEU A 237 -4.58 -12.33 16.70
CA LEU A 237 -3.68 -11.98 15.60
C LEU A 237 -2.21 -12.07 16.00
N SER A 238 -1.84 -11.61 17.20
CA SER A 238 -0.47 -11.74 17.71
C SER A 238 -0.01 -13.20 17.81
N LYS A 239 -0.92 -14.10 18.25
CA LYS A 239 -0.66 -15.54 18.30
C LYS A 239 -0.55 -16.14 16.89
N LYS A 240 -1.39 -15.67 15.96
CA LYS A 240 -1.33 -16.06 14.55
C LYS A 240 0.03 -15.70 13.96
N ILE A 241 0.56 -14.49 14.18
CA ILE A 241 1.88 -14.09 13.70
C ILE A 241 2.97 -15.01 14.25
N ILE A 242 2.96 -15.28 15.57
CA ILE A 242 3.95 -16.17 16.19
C ILE A 242 3.89 -17.58 15.59
N ASN A 243 2.69 -18.09 15.31
CA ASN A 243 2.52 -19.40 14.69
C ASN A 243 3.00 -19.42 13.23
N LEU A 244 2.71 -18.38 12.44
CA LEU A 244 3.17 -18.25 11.05
C LEU A 244 4.70 -18.15 10.98
N MET A 245 5.30 -17.41 11.91
CA MET A 245 6.75 -17.26 12.04
C MET A 245 7.44 -18.44 12.72
N LYS A 246 6.68 -19.38 13.28
CA LYS A 246 7.15 -20.49 14.13
C LYS A 246 8.07 -20.01 15.27
N GLY A 247 7.79 -18.83 15.81
CA GLY A 247 8.59 -18.17 16.83
C GLY A 247 8.19 -16.73 17.02
N GLU A 248 8.66 -16.12 18.11
CA GLU A 248 8.37 -14.74 18.45
C GLU A 248 9.49 -13.81 17.98
N TYR A 249 9.16 -12.87 17.11
CA TYR A 249 10.08 -11.81 16.71
C TYR A 249 10.33 -10.83 17.85
N PHE A 250 11.60 -10.45 18.02
CA PHE A 250 12.02 -9.34 18.86
C PHE A 250 13.31 -8.70 18.31
N SER A 251 13.57 -7.46 18.72
CA SER A 251 14.83 -6.77 18.41
C SER A 251 15.62 -6.50 19.69
N GLU A 252 16.93 -6.64 19.63
CA GLU A 252 17.83 -6.32 20.73
C GLU A 252 19.06 -5.57 20.18
N ASN A 253 19.29 -4.35 20.67
CA ASN A 253 20.42 -3.50 20.27
C ASN A 253 20.55 -3.30 18.74
N GLY A 254 19.42 -3.24 18.03
CA GLY A 254 19.39 -3.05 16.57
C GLY A 254 19.56 -4.34 15.76
N THR A 255 19.82 -5.48 16.40
CA THR A 255 19.81 -6.80 15.77
C THR A 255 18.44 -7.45 15.93
N GLU A 256 18.05 -8.25 14.95
CA GLU A 256 16.72 -8.87 14.85
C GLU A 256 16.80 -10.39 15.08
N TYR A 257 15.88 -10.92 15.89
CA TYR A 257 15.86 -12.34 16.25
C TYR A 257 14.44 -12.93 16.21
N ILE A 258 14.38 -14.24 15.98
CA ILE A 258 13.19 -15.07 16.23
C ILE A 258 13.49 -15.97 17.43
N LEU A 259 12.67 -15.86 18.47
CA LEU A 259 12.69 -16.74 19.64
C LEU A 259 11.83 -17.97 19.34
N LEU A 260 12.45 -19.14 19.23
CA LEU A 260 11.74 -20.40 18.96
C LEU A 260 11.09 -20.97 20.22
N ASP A 261 11.81 -20.91 21.33
CA ASP A 261 11.40 -21.47 22.61
C ASP A 261 11.82 -20.51 23.73
N SER A 262 10.83 -20.01 24.48
CA SER A 262 11.06 -19.09 25.60
C SER A 262 11.73 -19.76 26.80
N GLU A 263 11.57 -21.07 26.97
CA GLU A 263 12.15 -21.83 28.09
C GLU A 263 13.62 -22.14 27.82
N LYS A 264 13.94 -22.55 26.59
CA LYS A 264 15.33 -22.86 26.18
C LYS A 264 16.14 -21.64 25.77
N LYS A 265 15.50 -20.47 25.64
CA LYS A 265 16.09 -19.22 25.13
C LYS A 265 16.77 -19.39 23.77
N GLU A 266 16.26 -20.34 22.96
CA GLU A 266 16.80 -20.60 21.63
C GLU A 266 16.33 -19.50 20.69
N ARG A 267 17.30 -18.70 20.20
CA ARG A 267 17.05 -17.58 19.30
C ARG A 267 17.87 -17.71 18.03
N ILE A 268 17.25 -17.39 16.89
CA ILE A 268 17.90 -17.38 15.59
C ILE A 268 17.89 -15.95 15.06
N PRO A 269 19.04 -15.39 14.64
CA PRO A 269 19.06 -14.09 14.00
C PRO A 269 18.28 -14.12 12.67
N VAL A 270 17.55 -13.06 12.34
CA VAL A 270 16.63 -13.03 11.17
C VAL A 270 17.34 -13.30 9.84
N ASN A 271 18.62 -12.95 9.69
CA ASN A 271 19.39 -13.25 8.48
C ASN A 271 19.65 -14.76 8.25
N TYR A 272 19.37 -15.62 9.23
CA TYR A 272 19.54 -17.09 9.12
C TYR A 272 18.22 -17.87 9.06
N ILE A 273 17.05 -17.20 9.05
CA ILE A 273 15.77 -17.89 8.88
C ILE A 273 15.49 -18.12 7.38
N SER A 274 14.58 -19.03 7.04
CA SER A 274 14.25 -19.31 5.63
C SER A 274 13.69 -18.09 4.91
N SER A 275 13.96 -17.94 3.60
CA SER A 275 13.49 -16.83 2.76
C SER A 275 11.99 -16.55 2.89
N GLY A 276 11.13 -17.58 2.90
CA GLY A 276 9.69 -17.38 3.08
C GLY A 276 9.32 -16.71 4.42
N HIS A 277 10.03 -17.00 5.51
CA HIS A 277 9.81 -16.32 6.80
C HIS A 277 10.36 -14.88 6.78
N GLN A 278 11.49 -14.65 6.12
CA GLN A 278 12.04 -13.29 5.94
C GLN A 278 11.08 -12.40 5.15
N GLU A 279 10.44 -12.97 4.13
CA GLU A 279 9.52 -12.28 3.25
C GLU A 279 8.27 -11.77 3.99
N ILE A 280 7.74 -12.55 4.94
CA ILE A 280 6.50 -12.21 5.64
C ILE A 280 6.73 -11.42 6.93
N LEU A 281 7.95 -11.44 7.46
CA LEU A 281 8.28 -10.85 8.76
C LEU A 281 7.83 -9.40 8.86
N TRP A 282 8.34 -8.55 7.97
CA TRP A 282 8.06 -7.12 8.00
C TRP A 282 6.66 -6.78 7.50
N LEU A 283 6.09 -7.58 6.61
CA LEU A 283 4.68 -7.46 6.24
C LEU A 283 3.78 -7.60 7.48
N LEU A 284 3.93 -8.70 8.23
CA LEU A 284 3.13 -8.97 9.42
C LEU A 284 3.39 -7.95 10.53
N ASN A 285 4.66 -7.61 10.79
CA ASN A 285 5.04 -6.67 11.84
C ASN A 285 4.53 -5.25 11.57
N ILE A 286 4.64 -4.76 10.33
CA ILE A 286 4.15 -3.42 9.95
C ILE A 286 2.64 -3.34 10.12
N LEU A 287 1.90 -4.29 9.54
CA LEU A 287 0.45 -4.32 9.65
C LEU A 287 0.01 -4.44 11.10
N TYR A 288 0.65 -5.30 11.89
CA TYR A 288 0.37 -5.44 13.32
C TYR A 288 0.65 -4.17 14.11
N TYR A 289 1.77 -3.49 13.83
CA TYR A 289 2.10 -2.21 14.43
C TYR A 289 1.02 -1.14 14.17
N LEU A 290 0.52 -1.06 12.94
CA LEU A 290 -0.57 -0.15 12.57
C LEU A 290 -1.90 -0.51 13.28
N ILE A 291 -2.21 -1.80 13.45
CA ILE A 291 -3.36 -2.26 14.26
C ILE A 291 -3.24 -1.76 15.71
N ILE A 292 -2.06 -1.93 16.33
CA ILE A 292 -1.83 -1.54 17.72
C ILE A 292 -2.00 -0.03 17.92
N ARG A 293 -1.59 0.77 16.94
CA ARG A 293 -1.77 2.22 16.95
C ARG A 293 -3.18 2.68 16.59
N ASN A 294 -4.04 1.76 16.14
CA ASN A 294 -5.35 2.08 15.56
C ASN A 294 -5.20 3.14 14.46
N GLU A 295 -4.14 2.99 13.66
CA GLU A 295 -3.79 3.92 12.59
C GLU A 295 -4.47 3.47 11.30
N LYS A 296 -5.34 4.33 10.76
CA LYS A 296 -5.90 4.16 9.42
C LYS A 296 -4.82 4.52 8.41
N ALA A 297 -4.58 3.64 7.45
CA ALA A 297 -3.49 3.75 6.49
C ALA A 297 -3.91 3.35 5.07
N PHE A 298 -3.15 3.79 4.08
CA PHE A 298 -3.14 3.22 2.74
C PHE A 298 -1.89 2.34 2.61
N VAL A 299 -2.07 1.02 2.47
CA VAL A 299 -0.94 0.08 2.41
C VAL A 299 -0.86 -0.58 1.04
N ILE A 300 0.22 -0.32 0.32
CA ILE A 300 0.57 -1.00 -0.93
C ILE A 300 1.45 -2.19 -0.58
N ILE A 301 1.10 -3.37 -1.10
CA ILE A 301 1.80 -4.63 -0.84
C ILE A 301 2.07 -5.31 -2.17
N GLU A 302 3.33 -5.36 -2.56
CA GLU A 302 3.72 -6.09 -3.77
C GLU A 302 4.07 -7.54 -3.48
N GLU A 303 3.52 -8.46 -4.27
CA GLU A 303 3.83 -9.90 -4.26
C GLU A 303 3.93 -10.47 -2.83
N PRO A 304 2.85 -10.39 -2.02
CA PRO A 304 2.84 -10.93 -0.67
C PRO A 304 3.11 -12.44 -0.61
N GLU A 305 2.97 -13.16 -1.74
CA GLU A 305 3.22 -14.59 -1.89
C GLU A 305 4.68 -15.00 -2.12
N ALA A 306 5.60 -14.06 -2.39
CA ALA A 306 6.94 -14.40 -2.87
C ALA A 306 7.61 -15.44 -1.95
N HIS A 307 8.10 -16.54 -2.53
CA HIS A 307 8.71 -17.66 -1.79
C HIS A 307 7.82 -18.36 -0.74
N LEU A 308 6.49 -18.22 -0.81
CA LEU A 308 5.55 -18.83 0.14
C LEU A 308 4.80 -20.02 -0.41
N TYR A 309 4.62 -21.03 0.45
CA TYR A 309 3.72 -22.14 0.19
C TYR A 309 2.25 -21.69 0.16
N PRO A 310 1.37 -22.25 -0.69
CA PRO A 310 -0.02 -21.79 -0.86
C PRO A 310 -0.82 -21.62 0.45
N LYS A 311 -0.65 -22.54 1.40
CA LYS A 311 -1.30 -22.43 2.73
C LYS A 311 -0.94 -21.13 3.45
N MET A 312 0.31 -20.67 3.35
CA MET A 312 0.77 -19.43 3.99
C MET A 312 0.19 -18.20 3.30
N GLN A 313 0.03 -18.25 1.97
CA GLN A 313 -0.56 -17.16 1.20
C GLN A 313 -2.01 -16.88 1.64
N LYS A 314 -2.79 -17.95 1.85
CA LYS A 314 -4.15 -17.87 2.42
C LYS A 314 -4.14 -17.18 3.80
N GLU A 315 -3.23 -17.58 4.69
CA GLU A 315 -3.15 -17.00 6.03
C GLU A 315 -2.75 -15.52 6.03
N ILE A 316 -1.97 -15.08 5.04
CA ILE A 316 -1.59 -13.68 4.84
C ILE A 316 -2.76 -12.86 4.33
N VAL A 317 -3.51 -13.35 3.35
CA VAL A 317 -4.72 -12.67 2.87
C VAL A 317 -5.71 -12.49 4.01
N ASP A 318 -5.96 -13.53 4.80
CA ASP A 318 -6.78 -13.44 6.01
C ASP A 318 -6.27 -12.34 6.96
N PHE A 319 -4.96 -12.26 7.17
CA PHE A 319 -4.35 -11.26 8.05
C PHE A 319 -4.51 -9.84 7.51
N ILE A 320 -4.29 -9.63 6.21
CA ILE A 320 -4.45 -8.34 5.54
C ILE A 320 -5.90 -7.84 5.63
N VAL A 321 -6.88 -8.72 5.42
CA VAL A 321 -8.30 -8.38 5.55
C VAL A 321 -8.67 -8.03 6.99
N ASN A 322 -8.15 -8.78 7.97
CA ASN A 322 -8.32 -8.43 9.38
C ASN A 322 -7.72 -7.04 9.69
N PHE A 323 -6.52 -6.74 9.22
CA PHE A 323 -5.91 -5.42 9.35
C PHE A 323 -6.80 -4.31 8.77
N MET A 324 -7.23 -4.50 7.51
CA MET A 324 -8.07 -3.56 6.76
C MET A 324 -9.34 -3.23 7.55
N ASN A 325 -10.07 -4.26 7.98
CA ASN A 325 -11.36 -4.10 8.67
C ASN A 325 -11.22 -3.58 10.10
N ILE A 326 -10.17 -3.93 10.84
CA ILE A 326 -9.95 -3.44 12.21
C ILE A 326 -9.61 -1.95 12.23
N THR A 327 -8.78 -1.51 11.29
CA THR A 327 -8.28 -0.13 11.24
C THR A 327 -9.09 0.78 10.33
N GLY A 328 -9.94 0.22 9.48
CA GLY A 328 -10.61 0.94 8.39
C GLY A 328 -9.64 1.40 7.30
N SER A 329 -8.50 0.73 7.17
CA SER A 329 -7.44 1.04 6.19
C SER A 329 -7.82 0.62 4.79
N THR A 330 -7.08 1.14 3.80
CA THR A 330 -7.14 0.70 2.41
C THR A 330 -5.90 -0.14 2.09
N VAL A 331 -6.08 -1.24 1.36
CA VAL A 331 -4.99 -2.11 0.91
C VAL A 331 -4.98 -2.22 -0.61
N PHE A 332 -3.79 -2.20 -1.19
CA PHE A 332 -3.54 -2.40 -2.61
C PHE A 332 -2.51 -3.51 -2.78
N ILE A 333 -2.89 -4.59 -3.43
CA ILE A 333 -2.09 -5.80 -3.54
C ILE A 333 -1.81 -6.10 -5.00
N THR A 334 -0.55 -6.36 -5.33
CA THR A 334 -0.20 -7.02 -6.60
C THR A 334 0.21 -8.45 -6.34
N THR A 335 -0.16 -9.35 -7.25
CA THR A 335 0.16 -10.78 -7.10
C THR A 335 0.31 -11.47 -8.45
N HIS A 336 0.99 -12.59 -8.44
CA HIS A 336 1.04 -13.62 -9.48
C HIS A 336 0.23 -14.86 -9.08
N SER A 337 -0.23 -14.93 -7.82
CA SER A 337 -0.74 -16.17 -7.26
C SER A 337 -2.24 -16.33 -7.46
N PRO A 338 -2.68 -17.42 -8.14
CA PRO A 338 -4.09 -17.81 -8.12
C PRO A 338 -4.58 -18.11 -6.70
N TYR A 339 -3.72 -18.61 -5.81
CA TYR A 339 -4.12 -18.95 -4.43
C TYR A 339 -4.48 -17.71 -3.60
N ILE A 340 -3.85 -16.56 -3.84
CA ILE A 340 -4.26 -15.29 -3.21
C ILE A 340 -5.64 -14.90 -3.70
N LEU A 341 -5.91 -15.06 -5.00
CA LEU A 341 -7.20 -14.76 -5.55
C LEU A 341 -8.29 -15.67 -4.97
N THR A 342 -8.09 -16.98 -4.98
CA THR A 342 -9.03 -17.96 -4.42
C THR A 342 -9.27 -17.71 -2.93
N SER A 343 -8.22 -17.38 -2.18
CA SER A 343 -8.35 -17.02 -0.77
C SER A 343 -9.18 -15.74 -0.59
N THR A 344 -8.95 -14.72 -1.43
CA THR A 344 -9.74 -13.48 -1.43
C THR A 344 -11.20 -13.75 -1.78
N ASN A 345 -11.47 -14.61 -2.76
CA ASN A 345 -12.83 -14.97 -3.18
C ASN A 345 -13.60 -15.67 -2.05
N ASN A 346 -12.95 -16.53 -1.26
CA ASN A 346 -13.58 -17.14 -0.08
C ASN A 346 -14.05 -16.10 0.94
N LEU A 347 -13.23 -15.06 1.21
CA LEU A 347 -13.56 -13.99 2.16
C LEU A 347 -14.66 -13.06 1.62
N LEU A 348 -14.67 -12.84 0.31
CA LEU A 348 -15.70 -12.08 -0.40
C LEU A 348 -17.05 -12.80 -0.38
N TYR A 349 -17.06 -14.11 -0.70
CA TYR A 349 -18.26 -14.93 -0.66
C TYR A 349 -18.84 -15.02 0.76
N ALA A 350 -17.97 -15.13 1.78
CA ALA A 350 -18.39 -15.05 3.17
C ALA A 350 -19.06 -13.70 3.51
N GLY A 351 -18.52 -12.58 3.01
CA GLY A 351 -19.13 -11.26 3.16
C GLY A 351 -20.49 -11.14 2.46
N LYS A 352 -20.61 -11.70 1.25
CA LYS A 352 -21.88 -11.78 0.50
C LYS A 352 -22.95 -12.54 1.28
N ILE A 353 -22.64 -13.72 1.82
CA ILE A 353 -23.59 -14.51 2.63
C ILE A 353 -24.07 -13.71 3.84
N LYS A 354 -23.17 -13.00 4.54
CA LYS A 354 -23.55 -12.14 5.68
C LYS A 354 -24.53 -11.05 5.27
N LYS A 355 -24.27 -10.38 4.14
CA LYS A 355 -25.11 -9.30 3.61
C LYS A 355 -26.49 -9.80 3.16
N GLU A 356 -26.56 -10.95 2.50
CA GLU A 356 -27.81 -11.51 1.96
C GLU A 356 -28.71 -12.17 3.03
N LYS A 357 -28.13 -12.94 3.95
CA LYS A 357 -28.91 -13.65 4.97
C LYS A 357 -29.23 -12.78 6.18
N ASN A 358 -28.32 -11.88 6.54
CA ASN A 358 -28.45 -10.91 7.64
C ASN A 358 -29.05 -11.52 8.93
N SER A 359 -28.56 -12.69 9.35
CA SER A 359 -29.01 -13.38 10.56
C SER A 359 -27.85 -13.63 11.52
N ASP A 360 -28.12 -13.49 12.83
CA ASP A 360 -27.09 -13.64 13.87
C ASP A 360 -26.46 -15.04 13.86
N GLU A 361 -27.24 -16.09 13.62
CA GLU A 361 -26.73 -17.47 13.54
C GLU A 361 -25.73 -17.66 12.39
N VAL A 362 -26.04 -17.10 11.20
CA VAL A 362 -25.16 -17.16 10.03
C VAL A 362 -23.89 -16.35 10.29
N ASN A 363 -24.04 -15.15 10.86
CA ASN A 363 -22.93 -14.29 11.22
C ASN A 363 -21.98 -14.98 12.22
N GLU A 364 -22.51 -15.63 13.26
CA GLU A 364 -21.71 -16.38 14.24
C GLU A 364 -20.96 -17.57 13.61
N LYS A 365 -21.60 -18.32 12.69
CA LYS A 365 -20.94 -19.43 11.99
C LYS A 365 -19.78 -18.93 11.13
N ILE A 366 -19.96 -17.83 10.42
CA ILE A 366 -18.90 -17.24 9.57
C ILE A 366 -17.79 -16.62 10.43
N ASP A 367 -18.14 -15.94 11.52
CA ASP A 367 -17.17 -15.37 12.47
C ASP A 367 -16.30 -16.45 13.13
N LYS A 368 -16.82 -17.66 13.34
CA LYS A 368 -16.02 -18.81 13.82
C LYS A 368 -15.00 -19.29 12.80
N LEU A 369 -15.27 -19.16 11.50
CA LEU A 369 -14.38 -19.64 10.42
C LEU A 369 -13.30 -18.62 10.07
N PHE A 370 -13.68 -17.35 9.90
CA PHE A 370 -12.77 -16.31 9.39
C PHE A 370 -12.41 -15.26 10.44
N GLY A 371 -13.06 -15.29 11.60
CA GLY A 371 -12.96 -14.23 12.60
C GLY A 371 -13.91 -13.07 12.31
N LYS A 372 -14.19 -12.29 13.35
CA LYS A 372 -15.11 -11.14 13.29
C LYS A 372 -14.79 -10.12 12.19
N TYR A 373 -13.51 -9.98 11.85
CA TYR A 373 -13.01 -9.00 10.87
C TYR A 373 -12.44 -9.68 9.61
N GLY A 374 -12.67 -10.97 9.41
CA GLY A 374 -12.11 -11.74 8.31
C GLY A 374 -13.02 -11.86 7.08
N VAL A 375 -13.83 -10.85 6.76
CA VAL A 375 -14.70 -10.88 5.57
C VAL A 375 -14.52 -9.62 4.74
N ILE A 376 -14.72 -9.70 3.44
CA ILE A 376 -14.67 -8.54 2.55
C ILE A 376 -16.10 -8.21 2.12
N ASP A 377 -16.52 -6.96 2.31
CA ASP A 377 -17.80 -6.50 1.78
C ASP A 377 -17.71 -6.38 0.25
N THR A 378 -18.75 -6.82 -0.46
CA THR A 378 -18.80 -6.81 -1.94
C THR A 378 -18.56 -5.44 -2.56
N ASP A 379 -18.94 -4.38 -1.85
CA ASP A 379 -18.88 -3.00 -2.34
C ASP A 379 -17.51 -2.36 -2.10
N LYS A 380 -16.65 -3.04 -1.32
CA LYS A 380 -15.33 -2.55 -0.87
C LYS A 380 -14.15 -3.15 -1.62
N ILE A 381 -14.39 -4.01 -2.61
CA ILE A 381 -13.34 -4.67 -3.39
C ILE A 381 -13.36 -4.28 -4.86
N ASN A 382 -12.16 -4.13 -5.43
CA ASN A 382 -11.91 -4.16 -6.87
C ASN A 382 -10.79 -5.17 -7.14
N ALA A 383 -10.92 -5.94 -8.23
CA ALA A 383 -9.92 -6.91 -8.65
C ALA A 383 -9.76 -6.87 -10.17
N PHE A 384 -8.51 -6.83 -10.66
CA PHE A 384 -8.20 -6.76 -12.09
C PHE A 384 -7.13 -7.78 -12.48
N LYS A 385 -7.28 -8.40 -13.67
CA LYS A 385 -6.22 -9.19 -14.31
C LYS A 385 -5.58 -8.36 -15.41
N LEU A 386 -4.26 -8.31 -15.42
CA LEU A 386 -3.46 -7.72 -16.49
C LEU A 386 -2.97 -8.82 -17.43
N TYR A 387 -3.08 -8.55 -18.73
CA TYR A 387 -2.63 -9.44 -19.80
C TYR A 387 -1.61 -8.71 -20.65
N PHE A 388 -0.58 -9.44 -21.07
CA PHE A 388 0.44 -8.89 -21.97
C PHE A 388 0.39 -9.60 -23.32
N LYS A 389 0.09 -8.84 -24.36
CA LYS A 389 0.01 -9.33 -25.74
C LYS A 389 0.51 -8.26 -26.70
N ASP A 390 1.31 -8.65 -27.69
CA ASP A 390 1.84 -7.74 -28.72
C ASP A 390 2.56 -6.51 -28.15
N ASN A 391 3.38 -6.71 -27.11
CA ASN A 391 4.08 -5.67 -26.36
C ASN A 391 3.19 -4.62 -25.69
N LYS A 392 1.90 -4.94 -25.50
CA LYS A 392 0.90 -4.07 -24.88
C LYS A 392 0.23 -4.79 -23.72
N THR A 393 0.00 -4.05 -22.65
CA THR A 393 -0.80 -4.49 -21.51
C THR A 393 -2.23 -4.06 -21.72
N SER A 394 -3.14 -5.02 -21.57
CA SER A 394 -4.58 -4.83 -21.45
C SER A 394 -5.04 -5.34 -20.08
N TYR A 395 -6.26 -5.00 -19.66
CA TYR A 395 -6.79 -5.43 -18.38
C TYR A 395 -8.27 -5.79 -18.47
N SER A 396 -8.73 -6.66 -17.55
CA SER A 396 -10.13 -6.97 -17.34
C SER A 396 -10.48 -6.92 -15.85
N SER A 397 -11.73 -6.54 -15.53
CA SER A 397 -12.25 -6.70 -14.18
C SER A 397 -12.46 -8.18 -13.89
N LEU A 398 -12.00 -8.62 -12.73
CA LEU A 398 -12.26 -9.97 -12.22
C LEU A 398 -13.53 -10.06 -11.38
N ILE A 399 -14.10 -8.93 -10.97
CA ILE A 399 -15.37 -8.92 -10.24
C ILE A 399 -16.50 -9.13 -11.24
N ASN A 400 -17.23 -10.22 -11.09
CA ASN A 400 -18.42 -10.51 -11.88
C ASN A 400 -19.56 -9.59 -11.44
N GLU A 401 -20.12 -8.81 -12.37
CA GLU A 401 -21.18 -7.84 -12.06
C GLU A 401 -22.47 -8.50 -11.56
N ASN A 402 -22.76 -9.73 -11.99
CA ASN A 402 -23.99 -10.44 -11.63
C ASN A 402 -23.87 -11.16 -10.28
N SER A 403 -22.74 -11.82 -10.02
CA SER A 403 -22.55 -12.58 -8.80
C SER A 403 -21.85 -11.79 -7.68
N GLY A 404 -21.14 -10.71 -8.00
CA GLY A 404 -20.29 -9.98 -7.05
C GLY A 404 -19.09 -10.80 -6.56
N GLU A 405 -18.77 -11.91 -7.24
CA GLU A 405 -17.67 -12.82 -6.90
C GLU A 405 -16.50 -12.62 -7.86
N ILE A 406 -15.33 -13.14 -7.47
CA ILE A 406 -14.16 -13.10 -8.33
C ILE A 406 -14.20 -14.26 -9.32
N MET A 407 -14.09 -13.95 -10.61
CA MET A 407 -13.98 -14.92 -11.71
C MET A 407 -12.61 -15.62 -11.67
N THR A 408 -12.49 -16.69 -10.89
CA THR A 408 -11.24 -17.46 -10.74
C THR A 408 -10.86 -18.26 -11.98
N GLU A 409 -11.85 -18.65 -12.80
CA GLU A 409 -11.67 -19.40 -14.06
C GLU A 409 -10.75 -18.68 -15.05
N LEU A 410 -10.68 -17.34 -14.98
CA LEU A 410 -9.84 -16.52 -15.85
C LEU A 410 -8.33 -16.70 -15.59
N ILE A 411 -7.89 -17.59 -14.68
CA ILE A 411 -6.46 -17.78 -14.35
C ILE A 411 -5.95 -19.18 -14.66
N ASP A 412 -6.85 -20.13 -14.94
CA ASP A 412 -6.47 -21.50 -15.25
C ASP A 412 -5.78 -21.64 -16.62
N GLU A 413 -5.68 -20.55 -17.40
CA GLU A 413 -4.96 -20.47 -18.68
C GLU A 413 -3.52 -21.01 -18.63
N ILE A 414 -2.79 -20.83 -17.52
CA ILE A 414 -1.41 -21.36 -17.39
C ILE A 414 -1.43 -22.89 -17.19
N SER A 415 -2.37 -23.39 -16.38
CA SER A 415 -2.56 -24.82 -16.19
C SER A 415 -2.99 -25.47 -17.50
N ASP A 416 -3.87 -24.83 -18.26
CA ASP A 416 -4.30 -25.29 -19.58
C ASP A 416 -3.12 -25.33 -20.56
N TYR A 417 -2.28 -24.30 -20.62
CA TYR A 417 -1.09 -24.28 -21.47
C TYR A 417 -0.07 -25.38 -21.12
N ILE A 418 0.17 -25.62 -19.82
CA ILE A 418 1.05 -26.70 -19.36
C ILE A 418 0.45 -28.06 -19.72
N ASN A 419 -0.86 -28.24 -19.50
CA ASN A 419 -1.57 -29.47 -19.80
C ASN A 419 -1.62 -29.75 -21.31
N GLU A 420 -1.78 -28.74 -22.16
CA GLU A 420 -1.71 -28.90 -23.62
C GLU A 420 -0.41 -29.56 -24.07
N THR A 421 0.70 -29.23 -23.41
CA THR A 421 2.00 -29.84 -23.74
C THR A 421 1.97 -31.32 -23.41
N TYR A 422 1.39 -31.70 -22.28
CA TYR A 422 1.22 -33.11 -21.92
C TYR A 422 0.24 -33.83 -22.85
N THR A 423 -0.87 -33.21 -23.24
CA THR A 423 -1.81 -33.74 -24.22
C THR A 423 -1.12 -34.01 -25.56
N LYS A 424 -0.32 -33.05 -26.06
CA LYS A 424 0.48 -33.25 -27.29
C LYS A 424 1.48 -34.40 -27.17
N LEU A 425 2.03 -34.65 -25.96
CA LEU A 425 2.91 -35.78 -25.72
C LEU A 425 2.16 -37.12 -25.73
N LEU A 426 0.94 -37.16 -25.20
CA LEU A 426 0.06 -38.33 -25.27
C LEU A 426 -0.31 -38.65 -26.72
N ASP A 427 -0.66 -37.63 -27.51
CA ASP A 427 -0.99 -37.82 -28.94
C ASP A 427 0.21 -38.43 -29.71
N ILE A 428 1.44 -38.00 -29.39
CA ILE A 428 2.67 -38.57 -29.99
C ILE A 428 2.90 -40.03 -29.53
N GLU A 429 2.56 -40.37 -28.29
CA GLU A 429 2.68 -41.74 -27.77
C GLU A 429 1.65 -42.68 -28.42
N GLU A 430 0.43 -42.20 -28.70
CA GLU A 430 -0.63 -42.99 -29.37
C GLU A 430 -0.36 -43.21 -30.87
N ASP A 431 0.40 -42.32 -31.52
CA ASP A 431 0.79 -42.41 -32.94
C ASP A 431 2.02 -43.32 -33.20
N LEU A 432 2.69 -43.85 -32.16
CA LEU A 432 3.83 -44.79 -32.22
C LEU A 432 3.40 -46.25 -32.05
#